data_AF-A0A4Y2BVA2-F1
#
_entry.id   AF-A0A4Y2BVA2-F1
#
_cell.length_a   1.000
_cell.length_b   1.000
_cell.length_c   1.000
_cell.angle_alpha   90.00
_cell.angle_beta   90.00
_cell.angle_gamma   90.00
#
_symmetry.space_group_name_H-M   'P 1'
#
loop_
_entity.id
_entity.type
_entity.pdbx_description
1 polymer ?
#
loop_
_entity_poly.entity_id
_entity_poly.type
_entity_poly.pdbx_seq_one_letter_code
_entity_poly.pdbx_strand_id
1 'polypeptide(L)'
;MYGYRPFDKKMEARESFFTESVQPGEGSHNYHHVFPRDYKTKDHALSFKSARYFIEFMALIGQAYDLKMSSDELVKARKLKTGDGSR
;
A
#
# COMPACT_ATOMS: atom_id res chain seq x y z
N MET A 1 14.41 2.61 9.77
CA MET A 1 14.86 1.32 10.33
C MET A 1 14.30 0.21 9.45
N TYR A 2 15.16 -0.70 8.96
CA TYR A 2 14.94 -1.95 8.19
C TYR A 2 13.73 -2.07 7.23
N GLY A 3 13.98 -2.46 5.98
CA GLY A 3 12.94 -2.68 4.96
C GLY A 3 13.32 -2.13 3.59
N TYR A 4 12.47 -2.42 2.61
CA TYR A 4 12.63 -2.10 1.19
C TYR A 4 11.92 -0.80 0.80
N ARG A 5 12.31 -0.17 -0.31
CA ARG A 5 11.66 1.04 -0.84
C ARG A 5 11.34 0.90 -2.34
N PRO A 6 10.46 -0.06 -2.71
CA PRO A 6 10.22 -0.41 -4.10
C PRO A 6 9.51 0.70 -4.91
N PHE A 7 8.82 1.65 -4.27
CA PHE A 7 8.05 2.69 -4.97
C PHE A 7 8.76 4.05 -4.97
N ASP A 8 9.38 4.43 -3.85
CA ASP A 8 10.19 5.64 -3.79
C ASP A 8 11.33 5.51 -2.78
N LYS A 9 12.56 5.45 -3.29
CA LYS A 9 13.79 5.35 -2.50
C LYS A 9 14.17 6.65 -1.79
N LYS A 10 13.57 7.79 -2.16
CA LYS A 10 13.80 9.09 -1.51
C LYS A 10 12.98 9.24 -0.23
N MET A 11 11.94 8.43 -0.05
CA MET A 11 11.14 8.43 1.18
C MET A 11 11.81 7.57 2.25
N GLU A 12 11.67 7.97 3.51
CA GLU A 12 12.14 7.20 4.66
C GLU A 12 11.21 6.03 5.01
N ALA A 13 9.95 6.09 4.56
CA ALA A 13 8.97 5.02 4.70
C ALA A 13 9.43 3.75 3.97
N ARG A 14 9.40 2.60 4.66
CA ARG A 14 9.89 1.31 4.15
C ARG A 14 8.82 0.24 4.19
N GLU A 15 8.89 -0.70 3.26
CA GLU A 15 8.12 -1.93 3.33
C GLU A 15 8.87 -2.99 4.13
N SER A 16 8.14 -3.66 5.02
CA SER A 16 8.68 -4.71 5.88
C SER A 16 7.59 -5.73 6.19
N PHE A 17 7.74 -6.93 5.64
CA PHE A 17 6.84 -8.07 5.90
C PHE A 17 6.84 -8.47 7.38
N PHE A 18 7.99 -8.35 8.05
CA PHE A 18 8.11 -8.64 9.47
C PHE A 18 7.33 -7.63 10.31
N THR A 19 7.48 -6.34 10.01
CA THR A 19 6.74 -5.28 10.69
C THR A 19 5.24 -5.46 10.50
N GLU A 20 4.81 -5.86 9.31
CA GLU A 20 3.41 -6.16 9.04
C GLU A 20 2.84 -7.33 9.87
N SER A 21 3.65 -8.36 10.08
CA SER A 21 3.25 -9.56 10.82
C SER A 21 3.09 -9.28 12.31
N VAL A 22 3.91 -8.37 12.85
CA VAL A 22 3.88 -7.96 14.26
C VAL A 22 2.88 -6.83 14.50
N GLN A 23 2.79 -5.89 13.56
CA GLN A 23 1.92 -4.72 13.62
C GLN A 23 1.16 -4.56 12.29
N PRO A 24 -0.07 -5.11 12.24
CA PRO A 24 -1.03 -4.90 11.17
C PRO A 24 -1.10 -3.45 10.69
N GLY A 25 -0.83 -3.21 9.41
CA GLY A 25 -0.92 -1.86 8.84
C GLY A 25 0.39 -1.09 8.73
N GLU A 26 1.50 -1.59 9.30
CA GLU A 26 2.77 -0.85 9.35
C GLU A 26 3.85 -1.36 8.37
N GLY A 27 3.52 -2.35 7.55
CA GLY A 27 4.47 -3.03 6.68
C GLY A 27 4.42 -2.64 5.20
N SER A 28 3.40 -1.89 4.76
CA SER A 28 3.30 -1.35 3.40
C SER A 28 3.52 0.17 3.34
N HIS A 29 4.32 0.72 4.26
CA HIS A 29 4.48 2.16 4.39
C HIS A 29 5.06 2.84 3.16
N ASN A 30 5.98 2.21 2.42
CA ASN A 30 6.51 2.83 1.20
C ASN A 30 5.40 3.04 0.16
N TYR A 31 4.51 2.05 -0.03
CA TYR A 31 3.34 2.22 -0.90
C TYR A 31 2.37 3.26 -0.35
N HIS A 32 2.00 3.16 0.92
CA HIS A 32 1.01 4.05 1.55
C HIS A 32 1.41 5.53 1.44
N HIS A 33 2.68 5.85 1.71
CA HIS A 33 3.18 7.22 1.61
C HIS A 33 3.33 7.72 0.16
N VAL A 34 3.53 6.82 -0.82
CA VAL A 34 3.62 7.17 -2.24
C VAL A 34 2.22 7.36 -2.87
N PHE A 35 1.23 6.58 -2.43
CA PHE A 35 -0.14 6.61 -2.95
C PHE A 35 -1.17 6.86 -1.83
N PRO A 36 -1.18 8.04 -1.19
CA PRO A 36 -1.98 8.30 0.02
C PRO A 36 -3.50 8.30 -0.21
N ARG A 37 -3.93 8.39 -1.47
CA ARG A 37 -5.35 8.37 -1.86
C ARG A 37 -5.84 6.98 -2.24
N ASP A 38 -4.94 5.99 -2.30
CA ASP A 38 -5.31 4.64 -2.67
C ASP A 38 -5.93 3.91 -1.49
N TYR A 39 -7.21 3.55 -1.59
CA TYR A 39 -7.88 2.76 -0.57
C TYR A 39 -7.33 1.33 -0.50
N LYS A 40 -6.71 0.84 -1.59
CA LYS A 40 -6.02 -0.44 -1.60
C LYS A 40 -4.56 -0.22 -1.25
N THR A 41 -4.20 -0.66 -0.06
CA THR A 41 -2.82 -0.92 0.31
C THR A 41 -2.36 -2.17 -0.44
N LYS A 42 -1.25 -2.07 -1.18
CA LYS A 42 -0.77 -3.17 -2.02
C LYS A 42 -0.54 -4.45 -1.20
N ASP A 43 -0.74 -5.59 -1.85
CA ASP A 43 -0.94 -6.99 -1.41
C ASP A 43 0.00 -7.63 -0.36
N HIS A 44 0.49 -6.89 0.63
CA HIS A 44 1.62 -7.34 1.45
C HIS A 44 1.25 -7.95 2.81
N ALA A 45 -0.02 -7.93 3.25
CA ALA A 45 -0.52 -8.83 4.32
C ALA A 45 -2.03 -8.96 4.51
N LEU A 46 -2.38 -9.97 5.30
CA LEU A 46 -3.71 -10.32 5.75
C LEU A 46 -4.45 -9.16 6.46
N SER A 47 -3.73 -8.34 7.23
CA SER A 47 -4.26 -7.18 7.96
C SER A 47 -4.78 -6.08 7.04
N PHE A 48 -4.03 -5.77 6.00
CA PHE A 48 -4.48 -4.82 4.98
C PHE A 48 -5.63 -5.39 4.13
N LYS A 49 -5.67 -6.71 3.96
CA LYS A 49 -6.81 -7.38 3.32
C LYS A 49 -8.08 -7.24 4.14
N SER A 50 -8.04 -7.32 5.47
CA SER A 50 -9.24 -7.16 6.32
C SER A 50 -9.82 -5.75 6.26
N ALA A 51 -8.97 -4.71 6.33
CA ALA A 51 -9.41 -3.31 6.17
C ALA A 51 -9.99 -3.05 4.78
N ARG A 52 -9.34 -3.58 3.72
CA ARG A 52 -9.87 -3.51 2.36
C ARG A 52 -11.24 -4.18 2.24
N TYR A 53 -11.40 -5.40 2.75
CA TYR A 53 -12.69 -6.11 2.70
C TYR A 53 -13.77 -5.37 3.48
N PHE A 54 -13.43 -4.75 4.61
CA PHE A 54 -14.37 -3.89 5.34
C PHE A 54 -14.83 -2.69 4.50
N ILE A 55 -13.90 -1.98 3.85
CA ILE A 55 -14.25 -0.85 2.97
C ILE A 55 -15.08 -1.32 1.77
N GLU A 56 -14.72 -2.44 1.14
CA GLU A 56 -15.47 -3.01 0.01
C GLU A 56 -16.87 -3.46 0.45
N PHE A 57 -17.03 -4.02 1.66
CA PHE A 57 -18.33 -4.34 2.23
C PHE A 57 -19.17 -3.08 2.52
N MET A 58 -18.56 -2.04 3.08
CA MET A 58 -19.24 -0.76 3.29
C MET A 58 -19.67 -0.13 1.96
N ALA A 59 -18.86 -0.28 0.90
CA ALA A 59 -19.24 0.17 -0.44
C ALA A 59 -20.41 -0.65 -1.01
N LEU A 60 -20.42 -1.97 -0.76
CA LEU A 60 -21.52 -2.85 -1.18
C LEU A 60 -22.86 -2.43 -0.56
N ILE A 61 -22.88 -2.03 0.72
CA ILE A 61 -24.09 -1.56 1.41
C ILE A 61 -24.36 -0.06 1.23
N GLY A 62 -23.60 0.63 0.36
CA GLY A 62 -23.77 2.04 0.05
C GLY A 62 -23.27 3.03 1.11
N GLN A 63 -22.54 2.56 2.13
CA GLN A 63 -21.94 3.39 3.19
C GLN A 63 -20.58 4.00 2.78
N ALA A 64 -19.92 3.43 1.76
CA ALA A 64 -18.71 4.00 1.17
C ALA A 64 -18.89 4.17 -0.34
N TYR A 65 -18.28 5.21 -0.91
CA TYR A 65 -18.36 5.54 -2.33
C TYR A 65 -17.11 6.30 -2.77
N ASP A 66 -16.94 6.53 -4.07
CA ASP A 66 -15.76 7.19 -4.65
C ASP A 66 -14.42 6.56 -4.19
N LEU A 67 -14.37 5.21 -4.16
CA LEU A 67 -13.17 4.47 -3.78
C LEU A 67 -12.04 4.74 -4.78
N LYS A 68 -11.00 5.44 -4.32
CA LYS A 68 -9.86 5.86 -5.15
C LYS A 68 -8.79 4.80 -5.17
N MET A 69 -8.37 4.42 -6.37
CA MET A 69 -7.34 3.42 -6.59
C MET A 69 -6.32 3.92 -7.60
N SER A 70 -5.03 3.69 -7.35
CA SER A 70 -3.98 3.98 -8.32
C SER A 70 -4.03 2.93 -9.43
N SER A 71 -3.92 3.35 -10.69
CA SER A 71 -3.85 2.40 -11.80
C SER A 71 -2.55 1.59 -11.74
N ASP A 72 -2.59 0.33 -12.18
CA ASP A 72 -1.41 -0.52 -12.24
C ASP A 72 -0.29 0.09 -13.07
N GLU A 73 -0.64 0.81 -14.15
CA GLU A 73 0.31 1.53 -14.98
C GLU A 73 1.01 2.65 -14.20
N LEU A 74 0.28 3.43 -13.41
CA LEU A 74 0.82 4.51 -12.60
C LEU A 74 1.73 3.96 -11.49
N VAL A 75 1.31 2.87 -10.84
CA VAL A 75 2.13 2.18 -9.83
C VAL A 75 3.42 1.64 -10.44
N LYS A 76 3.35 0.98 -11.60
CA LYS A 76 4.52 0.46 -12.34
C LYS A 76 5.44 1.60 -12.77
N ALA A 77 4.90 2.66 -13.36
CA ALA A 77 5.68 3.81 -13.79
C ALA A 77 6.41 4.49 -12.62
N ARG A 78 5.75 4.63 -11.47
CA ARG A 78 6.37 5.20 -10.26
C ARG A 78 7.50 4.31 -9.75
N LYS A 79 7.26 3.01 -9.64
CA LYS A 79 8.27 2.02 -9.24
C LYS A 79 9.50 2.06 -10.15
N LEU A 80 9.32 2.10 -11.47
CA LEU A 80 10.43 2.20 -12.43
C LEU A 80 11.20 3.53 -12.31
N LYS A 81 10.49 4.63 -12.02
CA LYS A 81 11.08 5.97 -11.96
C LYS A 81 11.86 6.24 -10.67
N THR A 82 11.33 5.82 -9.51
CA THR A 82 11.84 6.21 -8.19
C THR A 82 12.10 5.05 -7.23
N GLY A 83 11.73 3.82 -7.59
CA GLY A 83 12.01 2.65 -6.78
C GLY A 83 13.50 2.41 -6.57
N ASP A 84 13.83 1.69 -5.50
CA ASP A 84 15.19 1.23 -5.20
C ASP A 84 15.60 -0.04 -5.98
N GLY A 85 14.72 -0.57 -6.84
CA GLY A 85 14.95 -1.81 -7.59
C GLY A 85 14.73 -3.07 -6.76
N SER A 86 14.33 -2.96 -5.49
CA SER A 86 13.78 -4.08 -4.74
C SER A 86 12.44 -4.51 -5.35
N ARG A 87 12.12 -5.80 -5.14
CA ARG A 87 10.92 -6.53 -5.57
C ARG A 87 9.93 -5.78 -6.44
#